data_AF-A0A7V8YQC2-F1
#
_entry.id   AF-A0A7V8YQC2-F1
#
_cell.length_a   1.000
_cell.length_b   1.000
_cell.length_c   1.000
_cell.angle_alpha   90.00
_cell.angle_beta   90.00
_cell.angle_gamma   90.00
#
_symmetry.space_group_name_H-M   'P 1'
#
loop_
_entity.id
_entity.type
_entity.pdbx_description
1 polymer ?
#
loop_
_entity_poly.entity_id
_entity_poly.type
_entity_poly.pdbx_seq_one_letter_code
_entity_poly.pdbx_strand_id
1 'polypeptide(L)' 'GWLGPRPTGSIGGRIGDVVLAARDPVGFVDPALPQEATLLAMHGSLTPDEMQVPLLAGRGRARSKAG' A
#
# COMPACT_ATOMS: atom_id res chain seq x y z
N GLY A 1 -12.02 -7.12 6.78
CA GLY A 1 -11.60 -7.57 5.44
C GLY A 1 -10.22 -7.03 5.14
N TRP A 2 -9.74 -7.14 3.90
CA TRP A 2 -8.40 -6.67 3.51
C TRP A 2 -8.16 -5.17 3.81
N LEU A 3 -9.16 -4.31 3.59
CA LEU A 3 -9.11 -2.87 3.87
C LEU A 3 -9.14 -2.50 5.37
N GLY A 4 -9.08 -3.48 6.26
CA GLY A 4 -9.18 -3.25 7.70
C GLY A 4 -10.60 -2.91 8.18
N PRO A 5 -10.71 -2.33 9.39
CA PRO A 5 -11.97 -1.82 9.94
C PRO A 5 -12.55 -0.67 9.13
N ARG A 6 -13.83 -0.36 9.36
CA ARG A 6 -14.50 0.77 8.70
C ARG A 6 -13.71 2.07 8.99
N PRO A 7 -13.32 2.83 7.95
CA PRO A 7 -12.56 4.06 8.14
C PRO A 7 -13.36 5.09 8.93
N THR A 8 -12.66 5.85 9.78
CA THR A 8 -13.22 6.96 10.55
C THR A 8 -12.88 8.31 9.90
N GLY A 9 -13.71 9.33 10.15
CA GLY A 9 -13.47 10.68 9.63
C GLY A 9 -13.58 10.77 8.11
N SER A 10 -12.79 11.65 7.51
CA SER A 10 -12.87 11.98 6.07
C SER A 10 -12.19 10.98 5.13
N ILE A 11 -11.56 9.92 5.66
CA ILE A 11 -10.78 8.97 4.87
C ILE A 11 -11.67 8.18 3.91
N GLY A 12 -12.88 7.80 4.33
CA GLY A 12 -13.80 7.02 3.51
C GLY A 12 -14.14 7.70 2.18
N GLY A 13 -14.27 9.04 2.17
CA GLY A 13 -14.59 9.80 0.96
C GLY A 13 -13.43 9.96 -0.02
N ARG A 14 -12.23 9.44 0.29
CA ARG A 14 -11.07 9.43 -0.63
C ARG A 14 -11.02 8.18 -1.50
N ILE A 15 -11.79 7.16 -1.15
CA ILE A 15 -11.89 5.91 -1.91
C ILE A 15 -13.03 6.08 -2.91
N GLY A 16 -12.77 5.76 -4.18
CA GLY A 16 -13.80 5.78 -5.22
C GLY A 16 -14.90 4.76 -4.94
N ASP A 17 -16.03 4.89 -5.63
CA ASP A 17 -17.18 3.99 -5.47
C ASP A 17 -16.85 2.54 -5.86
N VAL A 18 -15.84 2.35 -6.71
CA VAL A 18 -15.36 1.04 -7.17
C VAL A 18 -13.84 0.94 -6.99
N VAL A 19 -13.39 -0.23 -6.53
CA VAL A 19 -11.97 -0.58 -6.41
C VAL A 19 -11.70 -1.83 -7.23
N LEU A 20 -10.70 -1.75 -8.11
CA LEU A 20 -10.09 -2.91 -8.76
C LEU A 20 -8.95 -3.40 -7.86
N ALA A 21 -9.00 -4.67 -7.44
CA ALA A 21 -7.98 -5.26 -6.57
C ALA A 21 -7.45 -6.55 -7.19
N ALA A 22 -6.18 -6.54 -7.61
CA ALA A 22 -5.51 -7.69 -8.18
C ALA A 22 -5.23 -8.73 -7.09
N ARG A 23 -5.69 -9.97 -7.24
CA ARG A 23 -5.44 -11.06 -6.26
C ARG A 23 -4.31 -12.00 -6.67
N ASP A 24 -3.81 -11.82 -7.88
CA ASP A 24 -2.74 -12.57 -8.52
C ASP A 24 -1.62 -11.58 -8.93
N PRO A 25 -0.44 -12.04 -9.39
CA PRO A 25 0.67 -11.19 -9.79
C PRO A 25 0.40 -10.54 -11.16
N VAL A 26 -0.60 -9.66 -11.20
CA VAL A 26 -1.07 -8.94 -12.38
C VAL A 26 -1.18 -7.46 -12.05
N GLY A 27 -0.75 -6.61 -12.99
CA GLY A 27 -0.94 -5.17 -12.93
C GLY A 27 -2.08 -4.71 -13.83
N PHE A 28 -2.77 -3.65 -13.42
CA PHE A 28 -3.69 -2.93 -14.30
C PHE A 28 -2.93 -1.77 -14.94
N VAL A 29 -3.07 -1.62 -16.25
CA VAL A 29 -2.51 -0.50 -17.01
C VAL A 29 -3.66 0.39 -17.44
N ASP A 30 -3.59 1.66 -17.10
CA ASP A 30 -4.52 2.67 -17.58
C ASP A 30 -4.05 3.17 -18.96
N PRO A 31 -4.85 3.02 -20.03
CA PRO A 31 -4.52 3.58 -21.35
C PRO A 31 -4.31 5.11 -21.34
N ALA A 32 -4.87 5.83 -20.35
CA ALA A 32 -4.63 7.25 -20.16
C ALA A 32 -3.25 7.56 -19.53
N LEU A 33 -2.57 6.56 -18.97
CA LEU A 33 -1.24 6.64 -18.37
C LEU A 33 -0.24 5.78 -19.15
N PRO A 34 0.12 6.16 -20.39
CA PRO A 34 0.93 5.33 -21.29
C PRO A 34 2.31 4.96 -20.73
N GLN A 35 2.83 5.70 -19.75
CA GLN A 35 4.08 5.39 -19.08
C GLN A 35 4.01 4.07 -18.28
N GLU A 36 2.83 3.70 -17.76
CA GLU A 36 2.65 2.45 -17.02
C GLU A 36 2.97 1.22 -17.87
N ALA A 37 2.65 1.26 -19.17
CA ALA A 37 2.94 0.20 -20.12
C ALA A 37 4.46 0.00 -20.36
N THR A 38 5.29 0.96 -19.94
CA THR A 38 6.76 0.88 -20.10
C THR A 38 7.46 0.37 -18.84
N LEU A 39 6.73 0.17 -17.74
CA LEU A 39 7.28 -0.32 -16.49
C LEU A 39 7.65 -1.81 -16.62
N LEU A 40 8.87 -2.15 -16.18
CA LEU A 40 9.32 -3.54 -16.12
C LEU A 40 8.59 -4.36 -15.05
N ALA A 41 8.13 -3.70 -13.99
CA ALA A 41 7.38 -4.30 -12.89
C ALA A 41 6.50 -3.25 -12.21
N MET A 42 5.41 -3.70 -11.59
CA MET A 42 4.50 -2.91 -10.79
C MET A 42 4.19 -3.64 -9.48
N HIS A 43 3.73 -2.90 -8.48
CA HIS A 43 3.18 -3.42 -7.22
C HIS A 43 1.74 -2.89 -7.03
N GLY A 44 1.04 -3.37 -6.01
CA GLY A 44 -0.36 -3.08 -5.70
C GLY A 44 -1.29 -4.30 -5.68
N SER A 45 -0.78 -5.51 -5.87
CA SER A 45 -1.58 -6.74 -5.75
C SER A 45 -1.77 -7.16 -4.29
N LEU A 46 -2.78 -8.00 -4.07
CA LEU A 46 -3.11 -8.58 -2.78
C LEU A 46 -2.36 -9.89 -2.52
N THR A 47 -1.31 -10.17 -3.30
CA THR A 47 -0.50 -11.37 -3.12
C THR A 47 0.31 -11.29 -1.81
N PRO A 48 0.64 -12.43 -1.18
CA PRO A 48 1.50 -12.44 0.00
C PRO A 48 2.86 -11.78 -0.24
N ASP A 49 3.44 -11.97 -1.43
CA ASP A 49 4.74 -11.43 -1.82
C ASP A 49 4.77 -9.89 -1.79
N GLU A 50 3.64 -9.23 -2.02
CA GLU A 50 3.54 -7.76 -1.98
C GLU A 50 3.05 -7.23 -0.63
N MET A 51 2.15 -7.93 0.03
CA MET A 51 1.55 -7.47 1.29
C MET A 51 2.44 -7.73 2.53
N GLN A 52 3.34 -8.72 2.48
CA GLN A 52 4.18 -9.12 3.60
C GLN A 52 5.58 -8.50 3.51
N VAL A 53 5.77 -7.35 4.17
CA VAL A 53 7.07 -6.65 4.21
C VAL A 53 7.78 -6.91 5.55
N PRO A 54 9.09 -7.27 5.55
CA PRO A 54 9.84 -7.47 6.79
C PRO A 54 9.90 -6.22 7.66
N LEU A 55 9.60 -6.37 8.95
CA LEU A 55 9.82 -5.35 9.97
C LEU A 55 11.01 -5.75 10.85
N LEU A 56 12.08 -4.97 10.80
CA LEU A 56 13.22 -5.10 11.70
C LEU A 56 13.12 -4.04 12.80
N ALA A 57 13.10 -4.46 14.06
CA ALA A 57 13.01 -3.58 15.22
C ALA A 57 14.10 -3.87 16.26
N GLY A 58 14.54 -2.83 16.96
CA GLY A 58 15.57 -2.91 18.01
C GLY A 58 15.33 -1.88 19.12
N ARG A 59 16.05 -2.02 20.23
CA ARG A 59 15.92 -1.08 21.37
C ARG A 59 16.82 0.15 21.15
N GLY A 60 16.23 1.34 21.17
CA GLY A 60 16.96 2.61 21.26
C GLY A 60 17.18 3.05 22.71
N ARG A 61 18.15 3.95 22.95
CA ARG A 61 18.28 4.69 24.23
C ARG A 61 17.88 6.15 24.00
N ALA A 62 16.99 6.68 24.83
CA ALA A 62 16.72 8.11 24.86
C ALA A 62 17.89 8.86 25.53
N ARG A 63 18.30 10.01 24.98
CA ARG A 63 19.20 10.92 25.70
C ARG A 63 18.36 11.79 26.63
N SER A 64 18.76 11.93 27.90
CA SER A 64 18.18 12.99 28.74
C SER A 64 18.68 14.34 28.26
N LYS A 65 17.82 15.35 28.32
CA LYS A 65 18.25 16.74 28.19
C LYS A 65 19.05 17.07 29.46
N ALA A 66 20.31 17.48 29.32
CA ALA A 66 21.04 18.08 30.44
C ALA A 66 20.29 19.36 30.86
N GLY A 67 20.01 19.46 32.16
CA GLY A 67 19.45 20.67 32.76
C GLY A 67 20.48 21.80 32.84
#